data_AF-A0A352GL73-F1
#
_entry.id   AF-A0A352GL73-F1
#
_cell.length_a   1.000
_cell.length_b   1.000
_cell.length_c   1.000
_cell.angle_alpha   90.00
_cell.angle_beta   90.00
_cell.angle_gamma   90.00
#
_symmetry.space_group_name_H-M   'P 1'
#
loop_
_entity.id
_entity.type
_entity.pdbx_description
1 polymer ?
#
loop_
_entity_poly.entity_id
_entity_poly.type
_entity_poly.pdbx_seq_one_letter_code
_entity_poly.pdbx_strand_id
1 'polypeptide(L)'
;MGRLRARSGWDNSRTGPTSGNRRMTADLKATCIVQARMGSQRCPGKSLELIGAIPVIEIVLLRLAKSSRLAKVVLATSDMDRDTPLAETAAAAGFPVFRGSESDLVGRYLAAAEAHAVSDHLVRATGDNVFMDWREIDRIVEFGADGAWDFVGFTNSVHTDRINDFGGEYLKFSALKRVAEATQDPHDREHVFPYFYKHPEMFKVTRIEVSPRLHTPVKMDLDYPEDLALLQAVGREIVDPVTPPTDEIVTVANRISGQDQQ
;
A
#
# COMPACT_ATOMS: atom_id res chain seq x y z
N MET A 1 41.07 2.54 23.36
CA MET A 1 40.19 3.34 22.49
C MET A 1 39.71 2.42 21.38
N GLY A 2 38.63 1.64 21.48
CA GLY A 2 37.27 1.98 21.89
C GLY A 2 36.36 1.59 20.72
N ARG A 3 36.24 0.28 20.44
CA ARG A 3 35.45 -0.27 19.33
C ARG A 3 33.96 -0.10 19.63
N LEU A 4 33.24 0.62 18.77
CA LEU A 4 31.77 0.68 18.80
C LEU A 4 31.21 -0.69 18.43
N ARG A 5 30.50 -1.32 19.37
CA ARG A 5 29.63 -2.47 19.10
C ARG A 5 28.27 -1.95 18.67
N ALA A 6 27.84 -2.30 17.46
CA ALA A 6 26.45 -2.19 17.05
C ALA A 6 25.61 -3.11 17.95
N ARG A 7 24.60 -2.54 18.62
CA ARG A 7 23.62 -3.31 19.38
C ARG A 7 22.53 -3.79 18.42
N SER A 8 22.67 -5.01 17.92
CA SER A 8 21.57 -5.80 17.39
C SER A 8 20.80 -6.42 18.57
N GLY A 9 19.51 -6.18 18.63
CA GLY A 9 18.65 -6.70 19.69
C GLY A 9 17.18 -6.45 19.37
N TRP A 10 16.69 -7.10 18.31
CA TRP A 10 15.26 -7.18 18.02
C TRP A 10 14.75 -8.47 18.67
N ASP A 11 13.91 -8.31 19.69
CA ASP A 11 13.25 -9.40 20.40
C ASP A 11 11.93 -9.76 19.69
N ASN A 12 11.89 -10.95 19.08
CA ASN A 12 10.75 -11.51 18.36
C ASN A 12 9.72 -12.21 19.28
N SER A 13 9.77 -11.99 20.60
CA SER A 13 8.91 -12.70 21.55
C SER A 13 8.02 -11.75 22.36
N ARG A 14 6.98 -11.21 21.72
CA ARG A 14 5.80 -10.74 22.47
C ARG A 14 4.53 -11.42 21.98
N THR A 15 3.98 -12.19 22.91
CA THR A 15 2.80 -13.03 22.82
C THR A 15 1.53 -12.21 22.56
N GLY A 16 0.65 -12.75 21.71
CA GLY A 16 -0.56 -12.10 21.21
C GLY A 16 -1.63 -11.76 22.27
N PRO A 17 -2.73 -11.10 21.85
CA PRO A 17 -3.68 -10.43 22.73
C PRO A 17 -4.59 -11.40 23.51
N THR A 18 -4.98 -10.96 24.71
CA THR A 18 -5.95 -11.58 25.62
C THR A 18 -7.38 -11.52 25.05
N SER A 19 -8.20 -12.52 25.41
CA SER A 19 -9.48 -12.87 24.76
C SER A 19 -10.58 -11.79 24.75
N GLY A 20 -10.45 -10.72 25.55
CA GLY A 20 -11.44 -9.62 25.61
C GLY A 20 -11.35 -8.60 24.47
N ASN A 21 -10.15 -8.37 23.91
CA ASN A 21 -9.93 -7.33 22.88
C ASN A 21 -10.34 -7.80 21.47
N ARG A 22 -10.36 -9.13 21.26
CA ARG A 22 -10.51 -9.77 19.95
C ARG A 22 -11.89 -9.58 19.32
N ARG A 23 -12.92 -9.25 20.11
CA ARG A 23 -14.29 -9.01 19.62
C ARG A 23 -14.51 -7.58 19.12
N MET A 24 -13.81 -6.59 19.67
CA MET A 24 -13.91 -5.19 19.19
C MET A 24 -13.07 -4.96 17.93
N THR A 25 -11.94 -5.67 17.79
CA THR A 25 -11.11 -5.60 16.57
C THR A 25 -11.76 -6.30 15.38
N ALA A 26 -12.67 -7.26 15.61
CA ALA A 26 -13.34 -8.03 14.57
C ALA A 26 -14.39 -7.25 13.76
N ASP A 27 -14.90 -6.12 14.25
CA ASP A 27 -15.83 -5.24 13.51
C ASP A 27 -15.15 -3.98 12.97
N LEU A 28 -13.87 -3.79 13.30
CA LEU A 28 -13.13 -2.60 12.92
C LEU A 28 -12.75 -2.66 11.43
N LYS A 29 -13.08 -1.58 10.73
CA LYS A 29 -12.75 -1.42 9.31
C LYS A 29 -12.01 -0.10 9.08
N ALA A 30 -10.93 -0.18 8.30
CA ALA A 30 -10.15 0.97 7.88
C ALA A 30 -10.70 1.58 6.59
N THR A 31 -10.32 2.83 6.30
CA THR A 31 -10.46 3.41 4.96
C THR A 31 -9.12 3.30 4.23
N CYS A 32 -9.13 2.72 3.04
CA CYS A 32 -7.95 2.70 2.18
C CYS A 32 -7.96 3.93 1.27
N ILE A 33 -6.87 4.68 1.28
CA ILE A 33 -6.62 5.77 0.33
C ILE A 33 -5.51 5.31 -0.61
N VAL A 34 -5.85 5.21 -1.89
CA VAL A 34 -4.94 4.81 -2.97
C VAL A 34 -4.40 6.07 -3.63
N GLN A 35 -3.11 6.33 -3.54
CA GLN A 35 -2.50 7.42 -4.30
C GLN A 35 -2.17 6.97 -5.73
N ALA A 36 -2.59 7.75 -6.72
CA ALA A 36 -2.14 7.57 -8.10
C ALA A 36 -2.18 8.89 -8.87
N ARG A 37 -1.27 9.04 -9.84
CA ARG A 37 -1.21 10.16 -10.77
C ARG A 37 -0.72 9.70 -12.14
N MET A 38 -1.17 10.37 -13.18
CA MET A 38 -0.72 10.22 -14.56
C MET A 38 0.71 10.72 -14.77
N GLY A 39 1.15 11.69 -13.95
CA GLY A 39 2.47 12.36 -14.02
C GLY A 39 3.68 11.53 -13.56
N SER A 40 3.71 10.21 -13.82
CA SER A 40 4.89 9.38 -13.58
C SER A 40 6.01 9.76 -14.56
N GLN A 41 7.24 9.98 -14.05
CA GLN A 41 8.39 10.36 -14.90
C GLN A 41 8.98 9.17 -15.68
N ARG A 42 9.04 8.00 -15.04
CA ARG A 42 9.69 6.79 -15.58
C ARG A 42 8.79 5.99 -16.52
N CYS A 43 7.49 5.98 -16.24
CA CYS A 43 6.47 5.34 -17.06
C CYS A 43 5.21 6.22 -17.03
N PRO A 44 5.15 7.28 -17.87
CA PRO A 44 4.01 8.20 -17.92
C PRO A 44 2.72 7.47 -18.29
N GLY A 45 1.61 7.80 -17.63
CA GLY A 45 0.31 7.17 -17.91
C GLY A 45 0.14 5.73 -17.40
N LYS A 46 1.13 5.18 -16.68
CA LYS A 46 1.12 3.79 -16.18
C LYS A 46 -0.18 3.34 -15.49
N SER A 47 -0.87 4.25 -14.79
CA SER A 47 -2.11 3.94 -14.09
C SER A 47 -3.29 3.59 -15.01
N LEU A 48 -3.24 3.99 -16.28
CA LEU A 48 -4.28 3.69 -17.29
C LEU A 48 -3.82 2.68 -18.35
N GLU A 49 -2.59 2.18 -18.24
CA GLU A 49 -2.15 1.05 -19.05
C GLU A 49 -2.99 -0.20 -18.74
N LEU A 50 -3.10 -1.08 -19.73
CA LEU A 50 -3.94 -2.26 -19.63
C LEU A 50 -3.12 -3.51 -19.25
N ILE A 51 -3.68 -4.29 -18.34
CA ILE A 51 -3.29 -5.68 -18.10
C ILE A 51 -4.52 -6.53 -18.41
N GLY A 52 -4.43 -7.31 -19.50
CA GLY A 52 -5.62 -7.87 -20.13
C GLY A 52 -6.48 -6.75 -20.70
N ALA A 53 -7.74 -6.67 -20.26
CA ALA A 53 -8.70 -5.64 -20.70
C ALA A 53 -8.97 -4.56 -19.63
N ILE A 54 -8.27 -4.59 -18.49
CA ILE A 54 -8.57 -3.75 -17.33
C ILE A 54 -7.43 -2.76 -17.10
N PRO A 55 -7.72 -1.46 -16.89
CA PRO A 55 -6.72 -0.47 -16.48
C PRO A 55 -6.03 -0.84 -15.17
N VAL A 56 -4.74 -0.57 -15.07
CA VAL A 56 -3.92 -0.83 -13.87
C VAL A 56 -4.59 -0.30 -12.60
N ILE A 57 -5.07 0.95 -12.61
CA ILE A 57 -5.68 1.53 -11.41
C ILE A 57 -6.97 0.80 -11.01
N GLU A 58 -7.76 0.35 -11.98
CA GLU A 58 -9.00 -0.37 -11.73
C GLU A 58 -8.71 -1.74 -11.13
N ILE A 59 -7.64 -2.42 -11.57
CA ILE A 59 -7.17 -3.66 -10.95
C ILE A 59 -6.84 -3.43 -9.47
N VAL A 60 -6.05 -2.40 -9.16
CA VAL A 60 -5.68 -2.07 -7.77
C VAL A 60 -6.92 -1.84 -6.91
N LEU A 61 -7.85 -1.01 -7.37
CA LEU A 61 -9.08 -0.66 -6.64
C LEU A 61 -9.98 -1.88 -6.42
N LEU A 62 -10.21 -2.68 -7.47
CA LEU A 62 -11.05 -3.89 -7.39
C LEU A 62 -10.42 -4.96 -6.49
N ARG A 63 -9.10 -5.14 -6.53
CA ARG A 63 -8.42 -6.08 -5.63
C ARG A 63 -8.52 -5.62 -4.18
N LEU A 64 -8.31 -4.33 -3.90
CA LEU A 64 -8.49 -3.76 -2.57
C LEU A 64 -9.92 -3.91 -2.05
N ALA A 65 -10.94 -3.78 -2.92
CA ALA A 65 -12.33 -3.94 -2.55
C ALA A 65 -12.70 -5.36 -2.05
N LYS A 66 -11.84 -6.36 -2.28
CA LYS A 66 -12.03 -7.73 -1.77
C LYS A 66 -11.65 -7.87 -0.28
N SER A 67 -11.00 -6.87 0.29
CA SER A 67 -10.62 -6.85 1.71
C SER A 67 -11.87 -6.84 2.60
N SER A 68 -11.91 -7.73 3.59
CA SER A 68 -12.98 -7.76 4.59
C SER A 68 -12.82 -6.66 5.65
N ARG A 69 -11.60 -6.12 5.79
CA ARG A 69 -11.20 -5.10 6.76
C ARG A 69 -11.18 -3.67 6.23
N LEU A 70 -11.55 -3.45 4.97
CA LEU A 70 -11.78 -2.12 4.43
C LEU A 70 -13.28 -1.79 4.43
N ALA A 71 -13.62 -0.63 4.97
CA ALA A 71 -14.96 -0.06 4.86
C ALA A 71 -15.15 0.64 3.52
N LYS A 72 -14.05 1.19 2.98
CA LYS A 72 -14.04 2.02 1.79
C LYS A 72 -12.65 2.01 1.17
N VAL A 73 -12.61 2.07 -0.15
CA VAL A 73 -11.41 2.33 -0.95
C VAL A 73 -11.65 3.64 -1.69
N VAL A 74 -10.72 4.58 -1.59
CA VAL A 74 -10.81 5.91 -2.20
C VAL A 74 -9.58 6.13 -3.06
N LEU A 75 -9.77 6.55 -4.30
CA LEU A 75 -8.67 7.07 -5.11
C LEU A 75 -8.37 8.52 -4.69
N ALA A 76 -7.13 8.82 -4.32
CA ALA A 76 -6.63 10.17 -4.16
C ALA A 76 -5.65 10.52 -5.29
N THR A 77 -6.09 11.38 -6.21
CA THR A 77 -5.30 11.84 -7.35
C THR A 77 -5.13 13.36 -7.36
N SER A 78 -4.38 13.90 -8.32
CA SER A 78 -4.17 15.36 -8.37
C SER A 78 -5.37 16.11 -8.96
N ASP A 79 -5.46 17.39 -8.67
CA ASP A 79 -6.41 18.33 -9.26
C ASP A 79 -6.00 18.84 -10.65
N MET A 80 -4.85 18.40 -11.18
CA MET A 80 -4.40 18.77 -12.52
C MET A 80 -5.27 18.12 -13.61
N ASP A 81 -5.53 18.83 -14.71
CA ASP A 81 -6.36 18.34 -15.82
C ASP A 81 -5.90 17.01 -16.41
N ARG A 82 -4.57 16.77 -16.43
CA ARG A 82 -3.98 15.51 -16.90
C ARG A 82 -4.42 14.28 -16.11
N ASP A 83 -4.87 14.46 -14.87
CA ASP A 83 -5.35 13.39 -13.98
C ASP A 83 -6.86 13.19 -14.07
N THR A 84 -7.58 13.98 -14.88
CA THR A 84 -9.02 13.81 -15.10
C THR A 84 -9.38 12.42 -15.66
N PRO A 85 -8.69 11.86 -16.67
CA PRO A 85 -8.99 10.51 -17.15
C PRO A 85 -8.85 9.45 -16.04
N LEU A 86 -7.85 9.60 -15.16
CA LEU A 86 -7.64 8.70 -14.03
C LEU A 86 -8.78 8.76 -13.01
N ALA A 87 -9.25 9.98 -12.70
CA ALA A 87 -10.42 10.19 -11.85
C ALA A 87 -11.69 9.59 -12.47
N GLU A 88 -11.92 9.80 -13.77
CA GLU A 88 -13.10 9.29 -14.48
C GLU A 88 -13.10 7.76 -14.54
N THR A 89 -11.95 7.12 -14.82
CA THR A 89 -11.82 5.66 -14.80
C THR A 89 -12.19 5.07 -13.44
N ALA A 90 -11.65 5.61 -12.34
CA ALA A 90 -11.98 5.12 -11.00
C ALA A 90 -13.45 5.35 -10.61
N ALA A 91 -14.00 6.52 -10.96
CA ALA A 91 -15.41 6.81 -10.72
C ALA A 91 -16.34 5.88 -11.52
N ALA A 92 -16.01 5.61 -12.78
CA ALA A 92 -16.75 4.67 -13.63
C ALA A 92 -16.71 3.23 -13.09
N ALA A 93 -15.59 2.84 -12.46
CA ALA A 93 -15.45 1.57 -11.75
C ALA A 93 -16.17 1.54 -10.38
N GLY A 94 -16.84 2.63 -9.98
CA GLY A 94 -17.65 2.71 -8.76
C GLY A 94 -16.89 3.14 -7.50
N PHE A 95 -15.67 3.67 -7.64
CA PHE A 95 -14.86 4.10 -6.50
C PHE A 95 -14.96 5.61 -6.24
N PRO A 96 -15.08 6.05 -4.97
CA PRO A 96 -14.93 7.46 -4.62
C PRO A 96 -13.57 8.00 -5.04
N VAL A 97 -13.57 9.25 -5.53
CA VAL A 97 -12.36 9.95 -5.96
C VAL A 97 -12.23 11.26 -5.19
N PHE A 98 -11.04 11.48 -4.66
CA PHE A 98 -10.60 12.75 -4.13
C PHE A 98 -9.52 13.35 -5.04
N ARG A 99 -9.65 14.63 -5.36
CA ARG A 99 -8.67 15.40 -6.14
C ARG A 99 -8.11 16.52 -5.27
N GLY A 100 -6.79 16.67 -5.24
CA GLY A 100 -6.14 17.74 -4.49
C GLY A 100 -4.71 18.01 -4.93
N SER A 101 -3.99 18.84 -4.18
CA SER A 101 -2.64 19.31 -4.53
C SER A 101 -1.72 18.18 -5.01
N GLU A 102 -1.08 18.36 -6.17
CA GLU A 102 -0.12 17.40 -6.70
C GLU A 102 1.13 17.24 -5.81
N SER A 103 1.69 18.36 -5.35
CA SER A 103 2.98 18.45 -4.65
C SER A 103 2.88 18.27 -3.14
N ASP A 104 1.68 18.33 -2.56
CA ASP A 104 1.46 18.09 -1.13
C ASP A 104 0.72 16.76 -0.92
N LEU A 105 1.48 15.66 -0.86
CA LEU A 105 0.91 14.34 -0.63
C LEU A 105 0.24 14.25 0.74
N VAL A 106 0.89 14.78 1.78
CA VAL A 106 0.34 14.80 3.15
C VAL A 106 -1.00 15.51 3.19
N GLY A 107 -1.05 16.74 2.66
CA GLY A 107 -2.27 17.54 2.60
C GLY A 107 -3.37 16.83 1.81
N ARG A 108 -3.02 16.18 0.69
CA ARG A 108 -3.97 15.40 -0.11
C ARG A 108 -4.54 14.21 0.65
N TYR A 109 -3.72 13.46 1.39
CA TYR A 109 -4.22 12.37 2.24
C TYR A 109 -5.10 12.87 3.38
N LEU A 110 -4.72 13.97 4.04
CA LEU A 110 -5.53 14.57 5.11
C LEU A 110 -6.90 15.00 4.58
N ALA A 111 -6.92 15.78 3.50
CA ALA A 111 -8.15 16.28 2.94
C ALA A 111 -9.04 15.14 2.39
N ALA A 112 -8.46 14.10 1.80
CA ALA A 112 -9.19 12.90 1.39
C ALA A 112 -9.80 12.16 2.60
N ALA A 113 -9.04 12.00 3.68
CA ALA A 113 -9.53 11.35 4.89
C ALA A 113 -10.67 12.15 5.56
N GLU A 114 -10.56 13.48 5.60
CA GLU A 114 -11.60 14.37 6.14
C GLU A 114 -12.87 14.35 5.28
N ALA A 115 -12.72 14.47 3.95
CA ALA A 115 -13.84 14.44 3.01
C ALA A 115 -14.65 13.14 3.07
N HIS A 116 -14.02 12.04 3.51
CA HIS A 116 -14.65 10.75 3.64
C HIS A 116 -14.95 10.33 5.08
N ALA A 117 -14.85 11.26 6.04
CA ALA A 117 -15.15 11.08 7.46
C ALA A 117 -14.46 9.83 8.05
N VAL A 118 -13.17 9.67 7.73
CA VAL A 118 -12.36 8.59 8.29
C VAL A 118 -12.34 8.73 9.81
N SER A 119 -12.52 7.61 10.51
CA SER A 119 -12.45 7.54 11.97
C SER A 119 -11.03 7.80 12.46
N ASP A 120 -10.23 6.76 12.57
CA ASP A 120 -8.79 6.86 12.87
C ASP A 120 -7.96 5.83 12.09
N HIS A 121 -8.58 4.82 11.46
CA HIS A 121 -7.86 3.73 10.82
C HIS A 121 -7.76 3.95 9.32
N LEU A 122 -6.53 4.18 8.86
CA LEU A 122 -6.20 4.34 7.45
C LEU A 122 -5.33 3.20 6.95
N VAL A 123 -5.52 2.88 5.68
CA VAL A 123 -4.54 2.15 4.88
C VAL A 123 -4.09 3.07 3.76
N ARG A 124 -2.78 3.23 3.59
CA ARG A 124 -2.19 3.81 2.40
C ARG A 124 -1.85 2.71 1.41
N ALA A 125 -2.27 2.89 0.18
CA ALA A 125 -1.89 2.07 -0.96
C ALA A 125 -1.38 2.96 -2.11
N THR A 126 -0.57 2.40 -3.00
CA THR A 126 -0.11 3.06 -4.22
C THR A 126 -0.74 2.41 -5.45
N GLY A 127 -1.09 3.23 -6.44
CA GLY A 127 -1.74 2.77 -7.67
C GLY A 127 -0.81 2.03 -8.65
N ASP A 128 0.45 1.81 -8.28
CA ASP A 128 1.43 1.03 -9.04
C ASP A 128 1.70 -0.37 -8.47
N ASN A 129 1.20 -0.68 -7.27
CA ASN A 129 1.24 -2.03 -6.70
C ASN A 129 0.05 -2.84 -7.25
N VAL A 130 0.15 -3.23 -8.52
CA VAL A 130 -0.97 -3.72 -9.33
C VAL A 130 -1.69 -4.90 -8.71
N PHE A 131 -0.93 -5.91 -8.28
CA PHE A 131 -1.48 -7.17 -7.77
C PHE A 131 -1.52 -7.21 -6.24
N MET A 132 -1.88 -6.10 -5.62
CA MET A 132 -2.00 -6.01 -4.16
C MET A 132 -2.86 -7.13 -3.59
N ASP A 133 -2.42 -7.66 -2.45
CA ASP A 133 -3.08 -8.78 -1.79
C ASP A 133 -4.02 -8.31 -0.68
N TRP A 134 -5.32 -8.48 -0.90
CA TRP A 134 -6.35 -8.06 0.06
C TRP A 134 -6.27 -8.80 1.41
N ARG A 135 -5.65 -9.99 1.47
CA ARG A 135 -5.46 -10.75 2.72
C ARG A 135 -4.31 -10.16 3.54
N GLU A 136 -3.27 -9.64 2.90
CA GLU A 136 -2.24 -8.84 3.57
C GLU A 136 -2.81 -7.52 4.07
N ILE A 137 -3.70 -6.87 3.30
CA ILE A 137 -4.42 -5.68 3.77
C ILE A 137 -5.28 -6.00 4.99
N ASP A 138 -6.01 -7.11 5.00
CA ASP A 138 -6.76 -7.55 6.17
C ASP A 138 -5.83 -7.74 7.37
N ARG A 139 -4.69 -8.41 7.17
CA ARG A 139 -3.72 -8.70 8.23
C ARG A 139 -3.10 -7.44 8.84
N ILE A 140 -2.72 -6.46 8.02
CA ILE A 140 -2.09 -5.23 8.53
C ILE A 140 -3.10 -4.34 9.27
N VAL A 141 -4.36 -4.31 8.82
CA VAL A 141 -5.42 -3.59 9.52
C VAL A 141 -5.70 -4.24 10.87
N GLU A 142 -5.86 -5.57 10.93
CA GLU A 142 -6.08 -6.29 12.18
C GLU A 142 -4.94 -6.08 13.18
N PHE A 143 -3.70 -6.22 12.72
CA PHE A 143 -2.51 -6.03 13.56
C PHE A 143 -2.37 -4.58 14.05
N GLY A 144 -2.58 -3.61 13.16
CA GLY A 144 -2.50 -2.19 13.46
C GLY A 144 -3.61 -1.72 14.43
N ALA A 145 -4.81 -2.27 14.30
CA ALA A 145 -5.97 -1.95 15.11
C ALA A 145 -5.91 -2.56 16.53
N ASP A 146 -5.35 -3.76 16.68
CA ASP A 146 -5.19 -4.40 17.99
C ASP A 146 -4.05 -3.80 18.82
N GLY A 147 -3.06 -3.20 18.16
CA GLY A 147 -1.91 -2.58 18.80
C GLY A 147 -2.06 -1.09 19.10
N ALA A 148 -1.16 -0.56 19.93
CA ALA A 148 -1.00 0.88 20.14
C ALA A 148 -0.06 1.50 19.09
N TRP A 149 -0.18 1.09 17.82
CA TRP A 149 0.70 1.53 16.73
C TRP A 149 0.15 2.76 16.04
N ASP A 150 1.03 3.72 15.74
CA ASP A 150 0.71 4.88 14.90
C ASP A 150 0.92 4.55 13.42
N PHE A 151 1.88 3.67 13.14
CA PHE A 151 2.24 3.24 11.79
C PHE A 151 2.69 1.78 11.80
N VAL A 152 2.17 0.99 10.85
CA VAL A 152 2.61 -0.38 10.58
C VAL A 152 2.87 -0.51 9.10
N GLY A 153 4.08 -0.96 8.75
CA GLY A 153 4.43 -1.36 7.39
C GLY A 153 4.69 -2.86 7.29
N PHE A 154 5.04 -3.31 6.09
CA PHE A 154 5.59 -4.65 5.89
C PHE A 154 7.12 -4.65 5.97
N THR A 155 7.68 -5.85 6.13
CA THR A 155 9.08 -6.18 5.85
C THR A 155 9.12 -7.51 5.11
N ASN A 156 10.21 -7.77 4.38
CA ASN A 156 10.45 -9.00 3.66
C ASN A 156 11.90 -9.42 3.92
N SER A 157 12.08 -10.42 4.77
CA SER A 157 13.38 -10.92 5.23
C SER A 157 14.12 -11.73 4.16
N VAL A 158 13.40 -12.21 3.13
CA VAL A 158 13.97 -13.00 2.03
C VAL A 158 14.36 -12.10 0.86
N HIS A 159 13.49 -11.15 0.49
CA HIS A 159 13.70 -10.18 -0.58
C HIS A 159 13.52 -8.76 -0.04
N THR A 160 14.58 -8.22 0.56
CA THR A 160 14.55 -6.96 1.34
C THR A 160 14.24 -5.72 0.50
N ASP A 161 14.27 -5.82 -0.82
CA ASP A 161 13.89 -4.79 -1.78
C ASP A 161 12.47 -5.00 -2.37
N ARG A 162 11.73 -6.00 -1.91
CA ARG A 162 10.36 -6.37 -2.35
C ARG A 162 9.37 -6.31 -1.18
N ILE A 163 9.43 -5.21 -0.43
CA ILE A 163 8.65 -5.01 0.80
C ILE A 163 7.23 -4.53 0.48
N ASN A 164 7.06 -3.77 -0.60
CA ASN A 164 5.82 -3.02 -0.84
C ASN A 164 4.93 -3.63 -1.92
N ASP A 165 5.43 -4.54 -2.75
CA ASP A 165 4.81 -5.00 -4.00
C ASP A 165 3.37 -5.52 -3.84
N PHE A 166 3.05 -6.13 -2.69
CA PHE A 166 1.75 -6.78 -2.46
C PHE A 166 0.94 -6.20 -1.30
N GLY A 167 1.43 -5.16 -0.64
CA GLY A 167 0.87 -4.63 0.60
C GLY A 167 0.56 -3.14 0.54
N GLY A 168 -0.05 -2.68 1.63
CA GLY A 168 -0.17 -1.25 1.96
C GLY A 168 0.44 -0.97 3.32
N GLU A 169 0.29 0.26 3.79
CA GLU A 169 0.74 0.66 5.12
C GLU A 169 -0.48 1.08 5.96
N TYR A 170 -0.58 0.52 7.16
CA TYR A 170 -1.58 0.96 8.12
C TYR A 170 -1.05 2.17 8.88
N LEU A 171 -1.91 3.15 9.09
CA LEU A 171 -1.59 4.31 9.91
C LEU A 171 -2.82 4.84 10.63
N LYS A 172 -2.56 5.53 11.74
CA LYS A 172 -3.59 6.33 12.39
C LYS A 172 -3.76 7.67 11.68
N PHE A 173 -5.01 8.07 11.45
CA PHE A 173 -5.32 9.38 10.89
C PHE A 173 -4.85 10.51 11.81
N SER A 174 -5.01 10.33 13.13
CA SER A 174 -4.45 11.23 14.15
C SER A 174 -2.93 11.34 14.07
N ALA A 175 -2.22 10.25 13.74
CA ALA A 175 -0.76 10.30 13.55
C ALA A 175 -0.38 11.05 12.27
N LEU A 176 -1.14 10.89 11.18
CA LEU A 176 -0.94 11.68 9.95
C LEU A 176 -1.13 13.19 10.19
N LYS A 177 -2.12 13.60 11.00
CA LYS A 177 -2.30 15.01 11.40
C LYS A 177 -1.07 15.56 12.12
N ARG A 178 -0.52 14.79 13.06
CA ARG A 178 0.70 15.16 13.78
C ARG A 178 1.89 15.33 12.83
N VAL A 179 2.02 14.51 11.79
CA VAL A 179 3.08 14.72 10.77
C VAL A 179 2.87 16.06 10.05
N ALA A 180 1.65 16.36 9.62
CA ALA A 180 1.36 17.60 8.90
C ALA A 180 1.59 18.87 9.74
N GLU A 181 1.43 18.79 11.06
CA GLU A 181 1.77 19.86 12.01
C GLU A 181 3.27 19.97 12.26
N ALA A 182 3.98 18.84 12.25
CA ALA A 182 5.39 18.77 12.64
C ALA A 182 6.37 19.16 11.53
N THR A 183 5.98 19.07 10.25
CA THR A 183 6.85 19.43 9.13
C THR A 183 6.13 20.16 8.00
N GLN A 184 6.81 21.18 7.47
CA GLN A 184 6.46 21.87 6.22
C GLN A 184 7.53 21.65 5.15
N ASP A 185 8.51 20.78 5.40
CA ASP A 185 9.57 20.48 4.45
C ASP A 185 8.99 19.77 3.21
N PRO A 186 9.23 20.28 1.99
CA PRO A 186 8.65 19.69 0.77
C PRO A 186 9.00 18.21 0.57
N HIS A 187 10.20 17.77 0.94
CA HIS A 187 10.60 16.38 0.80
C HIS A 187 9.82 15.48 1.75
N ASP A 188 9.65 15.88 3.00
CA ASP A 188 8.82 15.13 3.95
C ASP A 188 7.33 15.16 3.57
N ARG A 189 6.85 16.24 2.94
CA ARG A 189 5.46 16.35 2.47
C ARG A 189 5.18 15.51 1.21
N GLU A 190 6.19 15.23 0.39
CA GLU A 190 6.09 14.30 -0.75
C GLU A 190 6.34 12.84 -0.32
N HIS A 191 7.24 12.63 0.65
CA HIS A 191 7.66 11.31 1.16
C HIS A 191 7.35 11.15 2.65
N VAL A 192 6.07 11.21 3.00
CA VAL A 192 5.60 11.21 4.40
C VAL A 192 5.96 9.95 5.17
N PHE A 193 6.00 8.79 4.53
CA PHE A 193 6.15 7.50 5.21
C PHE A 193 7.53 7.33 5.87
N PRO A 194 8.64 7.72 5.23
CA PRO A 194 9.94 7.89 5.88
C PRO A 194 9.90 8.72 7.17
N TYR A 195 9.03 9.73 7.29
CA TYR A 195 8.95 10.59 8.47
C TYR A 195 8.62 9.79 9.75
N PHE A 196 7.68 8.85 9.67
CA PHE A 196 7.33 7.99 10.81
C PHE A 196 8.55 7.23 11.35
N TYR A 197 9.37 6.68 10.46
CA TYR A 197 10.56 5.92 10.85
C TYR A 197 11.72 6.80 11.34
N LYS A 198 11.84 8.02 10.82
CA LYS A 198 12.86 9.00 11.25
C LYS A 198 12.60 9.56 12.65
N HIS A 199 11.35 9.52 13.12
CA HIS A 199 10.90 10.14 14.37
C HIS A 199 10.30 9.13 15.37
N PRO A 200 11.07 8.11 15.83
CA PRO A 200 10.59 7.11 16.80
C PRO A 200 10.26 7.71 18.19
N GLU A 201 10.77 8.89 18.50
CA GLU A 201 10.40 9.67 19.68
C GLU A 201 8.96 10.22 19.60
N MET A 202 8.42 10.37 18.39
CA MET A 202 7.08 10.86 18.14
C MET A 202 6.08 9.74 17.87
N PHE A 203 6.50 8.68 17.18
CA PHE A 203 5.59 7.67 16.64
C PHE A 203 5.92 6.26 17.10
N LYS A 204 4.89 5.50 17.46
CA LYS A 204 4.99 4.06 17.66
C LYS A 204 4.89 3.37 16.31
N VAL A 205 6.04 2.94 15.81
CA VAL A 205 6.18 2.34 14.49
C VAL A 205 6.65 0.90 14.60
N THR A 206 6.11 0.03 13.75
CA THR A 206 6.60 -1.35 13.61
C THR A 206 6.43 -1.86 12.18
N ARG A 207 6.95 -3.06 11.93
CA ARG A 207 6.76 -3.79 10.68
C ARG A 207 6.33 -5.22 10.98
N ILE A 208 5.53 -5.79 10.08
CA ILE A 208 5.18 -7.21 10.09
C ILE A 208 5.77 -7.90 8.85
N GLU A 209 6.27 -9.11 9.03
CA GLU A 209 6.83 -9.90 7.92
C GLU A 209 5.72 -10.26 6.92
N VAL A 210 5.93 -10.00 5.63
CA VAL A 210 5.03 -10.43 4.54
C VAL A 210 4.86 -11.94 4.59
N SER A 211 3.68 -12.44 4.19
CA SER A 211 3.46 -13.88 4.21
C SER A 211 4.39 -14.61 3.23
N PRO A 212 4.95 -15.78 3.62
CA PRO A 212 5.88 -16.55 2.79
C PRO A 212 5.34 -16.95 1.41
N ARG A 213 4.01 -17.05 1.24
CA ARG A 213 3.38 -17.36 -0.05
C ARG A 213 3.57 -16.25 -1.10
N LEU A 214 3.98 -15.06 -0.68
CA LEU A 214 4.24 -13.90 -1.53
C LEU A 214 5.75 -13.63 -1.66
N HIS A 215 6.61 -14.49 -1.11
CA HIS A 215 8.05 -14.34 -1.33
C HIS A 215 8.36 -14.59 -2.81
N THR A 216 8.94 -13.57 -3.44
CA THR A 216 9.43 -13.66 -4.81
C THR A 216 10.60 -12.72 -5.03
N PRO A 217 11.61 -13.12 -5.81
CA PRO A 217 12.66 -12.22 -6.28
C PRO A 217 12.17 -11.28 -7.40
N VAL A 218 11.00 -11.57 -7.99
CA VAL A 218 10.42 -10.82 -9.10
C VAL A 218 9.80 -9.52 -8.58
N LYS A 219 10.16 -8.40 -9.21
CA LYS A 219 9.58 -7.09 -8.94
C LYS A 219 8.17 -7.02 -9.53
N MET A 220 7.18 -6.66 -8.71
CA MET A 220 5.77 -6.69 -9.09
C MET A 220 5.05 -5.34 -9.00
N ASP A 221 5.73 -4.28 -8.54
CA ASP A 221 5.28 -2.90 -8.66
C ASP A 221 5.68 -2.29 -10.02
N LEU A 222 4.78 -1.49 -10.58
CA LEU A 222 4.91 -0.92 -11.92
C LEU A 222 5.63 0.42 -11.87
N ASP A 223 6.91 0.46 -12.22
CA ASP A 223 7.70 1.71 -12.23
C ASP A 223 8.30 2.05 -13.59
N TYR A 224 8.69 1.03 -14.33
CA TYR A 224 9.35 1.12 -15.63
C TYR A 224 8.57 0.35 -16.71
N PRO A 225 8.81 0.64 -18.00
CA PRO A 225 8.19 -0.10 -19.11
C PRO A 225 8.44 -1.61 -19.05
N GLU A 226 9.58 -2.06 -18.53
CA GLU A 226 9.90 -3.47 -18.37
C GLU A 226 8.99 -4.15 -17.33
N ASP A 227 8.65 -3.45 -16.25
CA ASP A 227 7.69 -3.93 -15.25
C ASP A 227 6.31 -4.10 -15.89
N LEU A 228 5.87 -3.13 -16.73
CA LEU A 228 4.61 -3.23 -17.46
C LEU A 228 4.59 -4.47 -18.38
N ALA A 229 5.68 -4.70 -19.10
CA ALA A 229 5.80 -5.83 -20.02
C ALA A 229 5.67 -7.17 -19.27
N LEU A 230 6.28 -7.28 -18.09
CA LEU A 230 6.15 -8.44 -17.22
C LEU A 230 4.71 -8.60 -16.71
N LEU A 231 4.10 -7.54 -16.18
CA LEU A 231 2.74 -7.59 -15.64
C LEU A 231 1.71 -7.91 -16.74
N GLN A 232 1.92 -7.44 -17.96
CA GLN A 232 1.12 -7.84 -19.13
C GLN A 232 1.36 -9.30 -19.53
N ALA A 233 2.57 -9.83 -19.38
CA ALA A 233 2.85 -11.25 -19.60
C ALA A 233 2.12 -12.12 -18.59
N VAL A 234 2.17 -11.76 -17.31
CA VAL A 234 1.38 -12.38 -16.24
C VAL A 234 -0.11 -12.32 -16.58
N GLY A 235 -0.61 -11.14 -16.98
CA GLY A 235 -2.01 -10.93 -17.37
C GLY A 235 -2.51 -11.80 -18.52
N ARG A 236 -1.62 -12.30 -19.40
CA ARG A 236 -1.98 -13.24 -20.49
C ARG A 236 -2.14 -14.68 -20.01
N GLU A 237 -1.60 -15.03 -18.86
CA GLU A 237 -1.56 -16.40 -18.34
C GLU A 237 -2.57 -16.65 -17.19
N ILE A 238 -3.19 -15.60 -16.68
CA ILE A 238 -4.23 -15.67 -15.66
C ILE A 238 -5.62 -15.45 -16.27
N VAL A 239 -6.66 -15.98 -15.61
CA VAL A 239 -8.05 -15.89 -16.08
C VAL A 239 -8.51 -14.43 -16.19
N ASP A 240 -8.18 -13.63 -15.19
CA ASP A 240 -8.34 -12.18 -15.15
C ASP A 240 -7.40 -11.59 -14.07
N PRO A 241 -7.08 -10.28 -14.10
CA PRO A 241 -6.13 -9.69 -13.16
C PRO A 241 -6.67 -9.40 -11.74
N VAL A 242 -7.98 -9.55 -11.51
CA VAL A 242 -8.66 -9.15 -10.26
C VAL A 242 -8.98 -10.35 -9.37
N THR A 243 -9.44 -11.45 -9.95
CA THR A 243 -9.99 -12.60 -9.21
C THR A 243 -8.93 -13.47 -8.55
N PRO A 244 -7.84 -13.87 -9.25
CA PRO A 244 -6.89 -14.84 -8.72
C PRO A 244 -6.23 -14.37 -7.40
N PRO A 245 -6.02 -15.30 -6.46
CA PRO A 245 -5.14 -15.08 -5.32
C PRO A 245 -3.76 -14.59 -5.77
N THR A 246 -3.18 -13.66 -5.01
CA THR A 246 -1.87 -13.10 -5.35
C THR A 246 -0.74 -14.13 -5.39
N ASP A 247 -0.84 -15.21 -4.61
CA ASP A 247 0.13 -16.31 -4.61
C ASP A 247 0.14 -17.11 -5.93
N GLU A 248 -1.01 -17.25 -6.60
CA GLU A 248 -1.07 -17.81 -7.95
C GLU A 248 -0.40 -16.87 -8.96
N ILE A 249 -0.65 -15.56 -8.84
CA ILE A 249 -0.02 -14.53 -9.67
C ILE A 249 1.51 -14.53 -9.48
N VAL A 250 1.98 -14.68 -8.23
CA VAL A 250 3.42 -14.80 -7.92
C VAL A 250 4.02 -16.04 -8.57
N THR A 251 3.31 -17.17 -8.54
CA THR A 251 3.79 -18.40 -9.21
C THR A 251 3.92 -18.20 -10.72
N VAL A 252 2.94 -17.56 -11.36
CA VAL A 252 3.00 -17.22 -12.79
C VAL A 252 4.17 -16.27 -13.08
N ALA A 253 4.37 -15.24 -12.26
CA ALA A 253 5.46 -14.29 -12.42
C ALA A 253 6.83 -14.97 -12.28
N ASN A 254 7.02 -15.80 -11.25
CA ASN A 254 8.24 -16.58 -11.06
C ASN A 254 8.55 -17.44 -12.28
N ARG A 255 7.56 -18.16 -12.82
CA ARG A 255 7.74 -18.99 -14.01
C ARG A 255 8.18 -18.18 -15.23
N ILE A 256 7.48 -17.08 -15.51
CA ILE A 256 7.78 -16.20 -16.65
C ILE A 256 9.21 -15.63 -16.52
N SER A 257 9.63 -15.32 -15.30
CA SER A 257 10.97 -14.79 -15.00
C SER A 257 12.05 -15.87 -14.79
N GLY A 258 11.73 -17.16 -14.94
CA GLY A 258 12.66 -18.26 -14.75
C GLY A 258 13.12 -18.49 -13.30
N GLN A 259 12.29 -18.12 -12.32
CA GLN A 259 12.57 -18.15 -10.88
C GLN A 259 11.88 -19.31 -10.14
N ASP A 260 11.18 -20.23 -10.83
CA ASP A 260 10.44 -21.36 -10.22
C ASP A 260 11.32 -22.41 -9.48
N GLN A 261 12.64 -22.26 -9.49
CA GLN A 261 13.59 -23.26 -8.97
C GLN A 261 14.46 -22.77 -7.79
N GLN A 262 14.08 -21.71 -7.07
CA GLN A 262 14.80 -21.25 -5.87
C GLN A 262 13.99 -21.40 -4.58
#